data_AF-A0A2S8YVA3-F1
#
_entry.id   AF-A0A2S8YVA3-F1
#
_cell.length_a   1.000
_cell.length_b   1.000
_cell.length_c   1.000
_cell.angle_alpha   90.00
_cell.angle_beta   90.00
_cell.angle_gamma   90.00
#
_symmetry.space_group_name_H-M   'P 1'
#
loop_
_entity.id
_entity.type
_entity.pdbx_description
1 polymer ?
#
loop_
_entity_poly.entity_id
_entity_poly.type
_entity_poly.pdbx_seq_one_letter_code
_entity_poly.pdbx_strand_id
1 'polypeptide(L)'
;MHNELSFIDVVREILRQHPEGLTPQQIREIVKVDYPQHVGTPSHLKNVAAGNYKDVDHAVLARIYLACRGASDIAADKSRKPHLMTLLADAASVEIKDDDFIEGEDLAKLEADIGTLYVLSTGLYTADQVEIVKIGITTGPVDKRITQLYTTGVPFRFTIISQLETTNYSKLEQALHCLFDKYRINKSREFFTAHCLKFFPDLVAIHQKIEEA
;
A
#
# COMPACT_ATOMS: atom_id res chain seq x y z
N MET A 1 -21.73 -2.71 -23.92
CA MET A 1 -21.20 -2.13 -22.67
C MET A 1 -19.78 -2.65 -22.55
N HIS A 2 -18.78 -1.84 -22.92
CA HIS A 2 -17.39 -2.21 -22.63
C HIS A 2 -17.23 -2.09 -21.12
N ASN A 3 -17.03 -3.22 -20.45
CA ASN A 3 -16.71 -3.21 -19.03
C ASN A 3 -15.27 -2.69 -18.94
N GLU A 4 -15.08 -1.41 -18.59
CA GLU A 4 -13.74 -0.87 -18.36
C GLU A 4 -13.12 -1.63 -17.18
N LEU A 5 -11.99 -2.29 -17.44
CA LEU A 5 -11.26 -3.02 -16.41
C LEU A 5 -10.77 -2.06 -15.33
N SER A 6 -10.75 -2.51 -14.08
CA SER A 6 -10.03 -1.80 -13.02
C SER A 6 -8.53 -1.76 -13.36
N PHE A 7 -7.78 -0.82 -12.79
CA PHE A 7 -6.36 -0.73 -13.10
C PHE A 7 -5.55 -1.94 -12.64
N ILE A 8 -5.92 -2.53 -11.50
CA ILE A 8 -5.28 -3.77 -11.06
C ILE A 8 -5.58 -4.91 -12.02
N ASP A 9 -6.80 -5.00 -12.57
CA ASP A 9 -7.14 -6.03 -13.55
C ASP A 9 -6.42 -5.83 -14.88
N VAL A 10 -6.13 -4.58 -15.27
CA VAL A 10 -5.22 -4.27 -16.39
C VAL A 10 -3.82 -4.81 -16.11
N VAL A 11 -3.25 -4.56 -14.93
CA VAL A 11 -1.94 -5.09 -14.56
C VAL A 11 -1.93 -6.62 -14.58
N ARG A 12 -2.97 -7.26 -14.04
CA ARG A 12 -3.13 -8.73 -14.07
C ARG A 12 -3.23 -9.27 -15.49
N GLU A 13 -4.00 -8.62 -16.37
CA GLU A 13 -4.14 -9.04 -17.76
C GLU A 13 -2.80 -8.95 -18.50
N ILE A 14 -2.05 -7.86 -18.29
CA ILE A 14 -0.69 -7.72 -18.84
C ILE A 14 0.20 -8.87 -18.33
N LEU A 15 0.24 -9.11 -17.02
CA LEU A 15 1.08 -10.19 -16.47
C LEU A 15 0.64 -11.60 -16.90
N ARG A 16 -0.66 -11.81 -17.17
CA ARG A 16 -1.19 -13.07 -17.68
C ARG A 16 -0.69 -13.37 -19.09
N GLN A 17 -0.51 -12.35 -19.92
CA GLN A 17 0.05 -12.47 -21.27
C GLN A 17 1.57 -12.63 -21.27
N HIS A 18 2.23 -12.35 -20.14
CA HIS A 18 3.68 -12.36 -19.95
C HIS A 18 4.10 -13.26 -18.77
N PRO A 19 3.98 -14.60 -18.91
CA PRO A 19 4.29 -15.54 -17.82
C PRO A 19 5.76 -15.53 -17.38
N GLU A 20 6.67 -15.05 -18.23
CA GLU A 20 8.07 -14.78 -17.89
C GLU A 20 8.25 -13.62 -16.89
N GLY A 21 7.21 -12.83 -16.68
CA GLY A 21 7.17 -11.66 -15.81
C GLY A 21 7.66 -10.38 -16.49
N LEU A 22 7.19 -9.23 -16.00
CA LEU A 22 7.58 -7.90 -16.50
C LEU A 22 8.04 -6.96 -15.38
N THR A 23 8.99 -6.06 -15.68
CA THR A 23 9.32 -4.98 -14.74
C THR A 23 8.19 -3.95 -14.70
N PRO A 24 8.01 -3.21 -13.60
CA PRO A 24 7.04 -2.12 -13.53
C PRO A 24 7.19 -1.08 -14.66
N GLN A 25 8.42 -0.85 -15.13
CA GLN A 25 8.70 0.04 -16.27
C GLN A 25 8.19 -0.56 -17.59
N GLN A 26 8.35 -1.86 -17.82
CA GLN A 26 7.78 -2.53 -19.00
C GLN A 26 6.25 -2.53 -18.95
N ILE A 27 5.65 -2.84 -17.79
CA ILE A 27 4.20 -2.76 -17.59
C ILE A 27 3.69 -1.35 -17.91
N ARG A 28 4.41 -0.30 -17.47
CA ARG A 28 4.05 1.10 -17.79
C ARG A 28 4.02 1.37 -19.28
N GLU A 29 5.03 0.93 -20.03
CA GLU A 29 5.05 1.15 -21.49
C GLU A 29 3.88 0.45 -22.18
N ILE A 30 3.50 -0.76 -21.74
CA ILE A 30 2.31 -1.46 -22.25
C ILE A 30 1.03 -0.69 -21.89
N VAL A 31 0.87 -0.26 -20.63
CA VAL A 31 -0.28 0.53 -20.18
C VAL A 31 -0.45 1.81 -21.01
N LYS A 32 0.66 2.50 -21.35
CA LYS A 32 0.61 3.72 -22.15
C LYS A 32 0.10 3.51 -23.57
N VAL A 33 0.43 2.38 -24.18
CA VAL A 33 0.05 2.08 -25.56
C VAL A 33 -1.33 1.45 -25.63
N ASP A 34 -1.57 0.42 -24.81
CA ASP A 34 -2.74 -0.46 -24.95
C ASP A 34 -3.90 -0.05 -24.03
N TYR A 35 -3.62 0.73 -22.98
CA TYR A 35 -4.60 1.14 -21.96
C TYR A 35 -4.55 2.66 -21.66
N PRO A 36 -4.59 3.54 -22.68
CA PRO A 36 -4.39 4.98 -22.52
C PRO A 36 -5.40 5.66 -21.59
N GLN A 37 -6.60 5.09 -21.41
CA GLN A 37 -7.61 5.58 -20.45
C GLN A 37 -7.14 5.55 -18.99
N HIS A 38 -6.15 4.71 -18.66
CA HIS A 38 -5.56 4.66 -17.33
C HIS A 38 -4.33 5.57 -17.17
N VAL A 39 -3.95 6.32 -18.21
CA VAL A 39 -2.83 7.27 -18.19
C VAL A 39 -3.37 8.70 -18.13
N GLY A 40 -2.69 9.58 -17.37
CA GLY A 40 -3.12 10.97 -17.24
C GLY A 40 -4.49 11.18 -16.58
N THR A 41 -4.94 10.24 -15.74
CA THR A 41 -6.20 10.36 -14.98
C THR A 41 -6.22 11.65 -14.13
N PRO A 42 -7.41 12.13 -13.70
CA PRO A 42 -7.51 13.30 -12.82
C PRO A 42 -6.63 13.18 -11.56
N SER A 43 -6.50 11.97 -11.00
CA SER A 43 -5.62 11.69 -9.88
C SER A 43 -4.14 11.88 -10.23
N HIS A 44 -3.70 11.38 -11.39
CA HIS A 44 -2.32 11.59 -11.86
C HIS A 44 -2.01 13.08 -12.00
N LEU A 45 -2.89 13.82 -12.68
CA LEU A 45 -2.72 15.25 -12.92
C LEU A 45 -2.67 16.04 -11.60
N LYS A 46 -3.56 15.72 -10.65
CA LYS A 46 -3.57 16.34 -9.33
C LYS A 46 -2.26 16.10 -8.57
N ASN A 47 -1.73 14.89 -8.60
CA ASN A 47 -0.50 14.56 -7.86
C ASN A 47 0.75 15.14 -8.49
N VAL A 48 0.81 15.24 -9.82
CA VAL A 48 1.87 15.97 -10.51
C VAL A 48 1.80 17.46 -10.16
N ALA A 49 0.61 18.07 -10.21
CA ALA A 49 0.42 19.48 -9.84
C ALA A 49 0.77 19.77 -8.37
N ALA A 50 0.53 18.81 -7.47
CA ALA A 50 0.89 18.89 -6.06
C ALA A 50 2.40 18.64 -5.79
N GLY A 51 3.19 18.32 -6.82
CA GLY A 51 4.62 18.04 -6.71
C GLY A 51 4.93 16.66 -6.10
N ASN A 52 3.96 15.76 -6.02
CA ASN A 52 4.16 14.39 -5.54
C ASN A 52 4.88 13.53 -6.59
N TYR A 53 4.70 13.82 -7.88
CA TYR A 53 5.37 13.13 -8.97
C TYR A 53 5.94 14.11 -9.99
N LYS A 54 7.05 13.74 -10.64
CA LYS A 54 7.73 14.56 -11.65
C LYS A 54 6.86 14.81 -12.88
N ASP A 55 6.18 13.78 -13.36
CA ASP A 55 5.35 13.78 -14.56
C ASP A 55 4.29 12.66 -14.49
N VAL A 56 3.45 12.57 -15.52
CA VAL A 56 2.38 11.56 -15.59
C VAL A 56 2.94 10.14 -15.65
N ASP A 57 4.06 9.92 -16.33
CA ASP A 57 4.70 8.60 -16.42
C ASP A 57 5.20 8.13 -15.05
N HIS A 58 5.73 9.05 -14.24
CA HIS A 58 6.12 8.82 -12.86
C HIS A 58 4.91 8.47 -11.98
N ALA A 59 3.77 9.13 -12.16
CA ALA A 59 2.53 8.82 -11.45
C ALA A 59 1.95 7.45 -11.83
N VAL A 60 1.95 7.09 -13.13
CA VAL A 60 1.53 5.77 -13.61
C VAL A 60 2.44 4.68 -13.04
N LEU A 61 3.76 4.90 -13.05
CA LEU A 61 4.72 3.96 -12.50
C LEU A 61 4.48 3.71 -11.00
N ALA A 62 4.27 4.76 -10.22
CA ALA A 62 3.91 4.64 -8.80
C ALA A 62 2.62 3.83 -8.61
N ARG A 63 1.59 4.07 -9.44
CA ARG A 63 0.34 3.31 -9.39
C ARG A 63 0.55 1.81 -9.66
N ILE A 64 1.46 1.45 -10.58
CA ILE A 64 1.81 0.04 -10.84
C ILE A 64 2.48 -0.59 -9.62
N TYR A 65 3.45 0.09 -9.01
CA TYR A 65 4.09 -0.41 -7.78
C TYR A 65 3.07 -0.63 -6.66
N LEU A 66 2.13 0.31 -6.47
CA LEU A 66 1.06 0.19 -5.47
C LEU A 66 0.13 -0.99 -5.75
N ALA A 67 -0.30 -1.14 -7.01
CA ALA A 67 -1.14 -2.25 -7.46
C ALA A 67 -0.47 -3.61 -7.22
N CYS A 68 0.80 -3.76 -7.61
CA CYS A 68 1.56 -4.99 -7.38
C CYS A 68 1.80 -5.26 -5.89
N ARG A 69 2.01 -4.22 -5.07
CA ARG A 69 2.21 -4.35 -3.62
C ARG A 69 0.98 -4.86 -2.89
N GLY A 70 -0.20 -4.36 -3.25
CA GLY A 70 -1.48 -4.75 -2.62
C GLY A 70 -2.01 -6.11 -3.07
N ALA A 71 -1.49 -6.63 -4.19
CA ALA A 71 -1.94 -7.88 -4.79
C ALA A 71 -1.21 -9.10 -4.23
N SER A 72 -1.92 -9.95 -3.47
CA SER A 72 -1.39 -11.23 -2.98
C SER A 72 -1.10 -12.22 -4.10
N ASP A 73 -1.70 -12.01 -5.27
CA ASP A 73 -1.57 -12.83 -6.46
C ASP A 73 -0.44 -12.41 -7.42
N ILE A 74 0.26 -11.32 -7.10
CA ILE A 74 1.40 -10.84 -7.88
C ILE A 74 2.67 -11.04 -7.05
N ALA A 75 3.58 -11.87 -7.57
CA ALA A 75 4.89 -12.08 -6.98
C ALA A 75 5.93 -11.11 -7.55
N ALA A 76 6.81 -10.60 -6.68
CA ALA A 76 7.95 -9.77 -7.07
C ALA A 76 9.27 -10.55 -6.88
N ASP A 77 10.02 -10.77 -7.96
CA ASP A 77 11.39 -11.28 -7.89
C ASP A 77 12.34 -10.18 -7.40
N LYS A 78 12.78 -10.33 -6.15
CA LYS A 78 13.65 -9.38 -5.45
C LYS A 78 15.14 -9.61 -5.67
N SER A 79 15.53 -10.67 -6.40
CA SER A 79 16.95 -10.99 -6.66
C SER A 79 17.62 -10.00 -7.62
N ARG A 80 16.82 -9.20 -8.32
CA ARG A 80 17.28 -8.22 -9.32
C ARG A 80 16.54 -6.89 -9.18
N LYS A 81 17.15 -5.82 -9.68
CA LYS A 81 16.53 -4.49 -9.80
C LYS A 81 16.54 -4.03 -11.27
N PRO A 82 15.41 -3.52 -11.82
CA PRO A 82 14.07 -3.48 -11.21
C PRO A 82 13.50 -4.88 -10.96
N HIS A 83 12.67 -5.02 -9.92
CA HIS A 83 12.01 -6.28 -9.58
C HIS A 83 11.12 -6.78 -10.73
N LEU A 84 11.02 -8.09 -10.89
CA LEU A 84 10.14 -8.71 -11.88
C LEU A 84 8.80 -9.06 -11.27
N MET A 85 7.70 -8.60 -11.86
CA MET A 85 6.35 -8.91 -11.42
C MET A 85 5.81 -10.10 -12.22
N THR A 86 5.25 -11.10 -11.55
CA THR A 86 4.66 -12.30 -12.18
C THR A 86 3.32 -12.62 -11.53
N LEU A 87 2.33 -12.99 -12.34
CA LEU A 87 1.03 -13.42 -11.82
C LEU A 87 1.10 -14.89 -11.36
N LEU A 88 0.59 -15.19 -10.17
CA LEU A 88 0.51 -16.54 -9.63
C LEU A 88 -0.75 -17.26 -10.17
N ALA A 89 -0.62 -18.55 -10.51
CA ALA A 89 -1.63 -19.30 -11.27
C ALA A 89 -2.96 -19.57 -10.53
N ASP A 90 -3.01 -19.45 -9.20
CA ASP A 90 -4.15 -19.92 -8.35
C ASP A 90 -4.90 -18.81 -7.59
N ALA A 91 -4.88 -17.59 -8.10
CA ALA A 91 -5.52 -16.48 -7.41
C ALA A 91 -7.04 -16.45 -7.63
N ALA A 92 -7.80 -16.88 -6.62
CA ALA A 92 -9.18 -16.44 -6.47
C ALA A 92 -9.19 -14.90 -6.41
N SER A 93 -10.06 -14.27 -7.21
CA SER A 93 -10.22 -12.82 -7.28
C SER A 93 -10.44 -12.23 -5.89
N VAL A 94 -9.39 -11.63 -5.31
CA VAL A 94 -9.55 -10.77 -4.15
C VAL A 94 -10.00 -9.42 -4.67
N GLU A 95 -11.18 -8.97 -4.24
CA GLU A 95 -11.65 -7.60 -4.43
C GLU A 95 -10.68 -6.65 -3.72
N ILE A 96 -9.72 -6.12 -4.47
CA ILE A 96 -8.91 -5.00 -4.03
C ILE A 96 -9.78 -3.77 -4.28
N LYS A 97 -10.14 -3.07 -3.21
CA LYS A 97 -10.84 -1.78 -3.34
C LYS A 97 -9.96 -0.85 -4.16
N ASP A 98 -10.55 -0.24 -5.19
CA ASP A 98 -9.95 0.67 -6.18
C ASP A 98 -9.26 1.92 -5.58
N ASP A 99 -9.17 2.02 -4.25
CA ASP A 99 -8.76 3.18 -3.45
C ASP A 99 -7.27 3.16 -3.06
N ASP A 100 -6.48 2.22 -3.57
CA ASP A 100 -5.05 2.08 -3.23
C ASP A 100 -4.15 3.18 -3.81
N PHE A 101 -4.73 4.16 -4.54
CA PHE A 101 -4.01 5.37 -4.85
C PHE A 101 -3.90 6.24 -3.59
N ILE A 102 -2.81 6.04 -2.87
CA ILE A 102 -2.45 6.94 -1.80
C ILE A 102 -1.68 8.10 -2.43
N GLU A 103 -2.25 9.30 -2.33
CA GLU A 103 -1.56 10.53 -2.70
C GLU A 103 -0.22 10.66 -1.95
N GLY A 104 0.83 11.13 -2.62
CA GLY A 104 2.10 11.48 -1.95
C GLY A 104 3.00 10.31 -1.52
N GLU A 105 2.82 9.12 -2.09
CA GLU A 105 3.79 8.02 -1.98
C GLU A 105 5.12 8.39 -2.69
N ASP A 106 6.23 7.90 -2.16
CA ASP A 106 7.59 8.11 -2.68
C ASP A 106 7.98 6.98 -3.65
N LEU A 107 8.21 7.32 -4.92
CA LEU A 107 8.53 6.31 -5.93
C LEU A 107 9.89 5.65 -5.66
N ALA A 108 10.91 6.40 -5.24
CA ALA A 108 12.23 5.81 -5.00
C ALA A 108 12.17 4.75 -3.90
N LYS A 109 11.36 5.02 -2.86
CA LYS A 109 11.08 4.03 -1.81
C LYS A 109 10.25 2.84 -2.29
N LEU A 110 9.24 3.07 -3.14
CA LEU A 110 8.49 1.97 -3.78
C LEU A 110 9.41 1.06 -4.61
N GLU A 111 10.32 1.64 -5.42
CA GLU A 111 11.29 0.89 -6.22
C GLU A 111 12.31 0.14 -5.35
N ALA A 112 12.67 0.70 -4.20
CA ALA A 112 13.57 0.09 -3.24
C ALA A 112 12.88 -0.93 -2.31
N ASP A 113 11.56 -1.10 -2.40
CA ASP A 113 10.73 -1.86 -1.47
C ASP A 113 10.89 -1.43 0.00
N ILE A 114 11.08 -0.13 0.22
CA ILE A 114 11.19 0.49 1.54
C ILE A 114 9.89 1.25 1.83
N GLY A 115 9.41 1.17 3.07
CA GLY A 115 8.25 1.92 3.50
C GLY A 115 8.21 2.08 5.01
N THR A 116 7.33 2.96 5.46
CA THR A 116 7.14 3.27 6.87
C THR A 116 5.83 2.65 7.36
N LEU A 117 5.93 1.69 8.27
CA LEU A 117 4.83 1.26 9.11
C LEU A 117 4.62 2.30 10.22
N TYR A 118 3.39 2.69 10.48
CA TYR A 118 3.04 3.62 11.55
C TYR A 118 1.96 3.04 12.46
N VAL A 119 1.97 3.52 13.71
CA VAL A 119 0.88 3.40 14.68
C VAL A 119 0.46 4.81 15.06
N LEU A 120 -0.82 5.12 14.85
CA LEU A 120 -1.40 6.42 15.12
C LEU A 120 -2.43 6.32 16.24
N SER A 121 -2.37 7.23 17.21
CA SER A 121 -3.46 7.47 18.15
C SER A 121 -4.61 8.18 17.43
N THR A 122 -5.83 7.75 17.69
CA THR A 122 -7.04 8.43 17.20
C THR A 122 -7.58 9.49 18.18
N GLY A 123 -7.10 9.51 19.42
CA GLY A 123 -7.71 10.26 20.52
C GLY A 123 -9.10 9.76 20.95
N LEU A 124 -9.58 8.64 20.39
CA LEU A 124 -10.87 8.03 20.72
C LEU A 124 -10.67 6.80 21.60
N TYR A 125 -11.67 6.49 22.41
CA TYR A 125 -11.66 5.39 23.38
C TYR A 125 -12.92 4.54 23.24
N THR A 126 -12.77 3.25 23.53
CA THR A 126 -13.89 2.31 23.69
C THR A 126 -14.67 2.61 24.98
N ALA A 127 -15.83 1.97 25.16
CA ALA A 127 -16.63 2.08 26.37
C ALA A 127 -15.85 1.68 27.63
N ASP A 128 -14.94 0.71 27.51
CA ASP A 128 -14.06 0.24 28.59
C ASP A 128 -12.80 1.11 28.76
N GLN A 129 -12.82 2.34 28.23
CA GLN A 129 -11.73 3.33 28.31
C GLN A 129 -10.40 2.87 27.70
N VAL A 130 -10.45 1.99 26.70
CA VAL A 130 -9.27 1.57 25.93
C VAL A 130 -9.14 2.42 24.69
N GLU A 131 -7.98 3.03 24.48
CA GLU A 131 -7.69 3.86 23.31
C GLU A 131 -7.82 3.06 22.00
N ILE A 132 -8.29 3.72 20.96
CA ILE A 132 -8.34 3.21 19.59
C ILE A 132 -7.15 3.76 18.82
N VAL A 133 -6.44 2.87 18.12
CA VAL A 133 -5.27 3.18 17.31
C VAL A 133 -5.46 2.73 15.87
N LYS A 134 -4.80 3.40 14.93
CA LYS A 134 -4.70 2.98 13.53
C LYS A 134 -3.31 2.44 13.27
N ILE A 135 -3.22 1.28 12.61
CA ILE A 135 -1.97 0.72 12.11
C ILE A 135 -2.04 0.79 10.59
N GLY A 136 -1.01 1.34 9.94
CA GLY A 136 -0.97 1.42 8.50
C GLY A 136 0.43 1.66 7.97
N ILE A 137 0.55 1.74 6.64
CA ILE A 137 1.82 1.99 5.95
C ILE A 137 1.76 3.22 5.04
N THR A 138 2.93 3.73 4.69
CA THR A 138 3.15 4.78 3.69
C THR A 138 4.58 4.69 3.17
N THR A 139 4.84 5.01 1.89
CA THR A 139 6.22 5.30 1.45
C THR A 139 6.53 6.79 1.51
N GLY A 140 5.50 7.65 1.50
CA GLY A 140 5.64 9.09 1.72
C GLY A 140 5.84 9.49 3.18
N PRO A 141 6.00 10.79 3.48
CA PRO A 141 6.09 11.30 4.85
C PRO A 141 4.82 11.00 5.68
N VAL A 142 4.99 10.49 6.90
CA VAL A 142 3.87 10.13 7.79
C VAL A 142 2.97 11.34 8.11
N ASP A 143 3.51 12.54 8.23
CA ASP A 143 2.71 13.76 8.47
C ASP A 143 1.77 14.10 7.30
N LYS A 144 2.23 13.88 6.05
CA LYS A 144 1.38 14.04 4.87
C LYS A 144 0.27 12.99 4.90
N ARG A 145 0.60 11.75 5.27
CA ARG A 145 -0.38 10.67 5.43
C ARG A 145 -1.43 10.99 6.48
N ILE A 146 -1.04 11.50 7.65
CA ILE A 146 -1.97 11.94 8.71
C ILE A 146 -2.93 13.01 8.17
N THR A 147 -2.42 13.95 7.39
CA THR A 147 -3.23 15.02 6.79
C THR A 147 -4.25 14.46 5.81
N GLN A 148 -3.89 13.47 5.00
CA GLN A 148 -4.80 12.79 4.06
C GLN A 148 -5.87 11.97 4.77
N LEU A 149 -5.51 11.31 5.88
CA LEU A 149 -6.45 10.54 6.69
C LEU A 149 -7.45 11.43 7.44
N TYR A 150 -7.13 12.70 7.64
CA TYR A 150 -8.01 13.67 8.28
C TYR A 150 -9.07 14.18 7.31
N THR A 151 -10.17 13.43 7.24
CA THR A 151 -11.33 13.71 6.39
C THR A 151 -12.55 14.10 7.23
N THR A 152 -13.64 14.53 6.60
CA THR A 152 -14.87 14.98 7.29
C THR A 152 -15.48 13.94 8.23
N GLY A 153 -15.16 12.66 8.07
CA GLY A 153 -15.61 11.57 8.96
C GLY A 153 -14.69 11.29 10.14
N VAL A 154 -13.57 12.01 10.30
CA VAL A 154 -12.59 11.81 11.38
C VAL A 154 -12.62 13.03 12.30
N PRO A 155 -13.11 12.89 13.55
CA PRO A 155 -13.37 14.05 14.43
C PRO A 155 -12.09 14.67 15.02
N PHE A 156 -11.01 13.90 15.15
CA PHE A 156 -9.76 14.35 15.77
C PHE A 156 -8.57 14.04 14.87
N ARG A 157 -7.54 14.90 14.95
CA ARG A 157 -6.30 14.66 14.21
C ARG A 157 -5.50 13.54 14.88
N PHE A 158 -5.01 12.62 14.06
CA PHE A 158 -4.13 11.55 14.52
C PHE A 158 -2.80 12.11 15.06
N THR A 159 -2.25 11.44 16.08
CA THR A 159 -0.88 11.67 16.57
C THR A 159 -0.05 10.40 16.41
N ILE A 160 1.26 10.56 16.17
CA ILE A 160 2.17 9.43 15.99
C ILE A 160 2.47 8.81 17.35
N ILE A 161 2.15 7.53 17.51
CA ILE A 161 2.60 6.71 18.65
C ILE A 161 3.95 6.07 18.30
N SER A 162 4.05 5.49 17.11
CA SER A 162 5.25 4.79 16.64
C SER A 162 5.33 4.84 15.12
N GLN A 163 6.55 4.79 14.59
CA GLN A 163 6.81 4.59 13.18
C GLN A 163 8.11 3.80 13.00
N LEU A 164 8.15 2.95 11.98
CA LEU A 164 9.28 2.10 11.63
C LEU A 164 9.44 2.10 10.12
N GLU A 165 10.58 2.56 9.64
CA GLU A 165 10.98 2.35 8.25
C GLU A 165 11.64 0.98 8.10
N THR A 166 11.19 0.19 7.13
CA THR A 166 11.67 -1.17 6.90
C THR A 166 11.38 -1.64 5.48
N THR A 167 12.08 -2.68 5.04
CA THR A 167 11.74 -3.49 3.87
C THR A 167 10.61 -4.46 4.19
N ASN A 168 9.93 -5.00 3.18
CA ASN A 168 8.77 -5.88 3.37
C ASN A 168 7.67 -5.28 4.28
N TYR A 169 7.59 -3.95 4.37
CA TYR A 169 6.67 -3.20 5.25
C TYR A 169 5.20 -3.56 5.02
N SER A 170 4.79 -3.84 3.77
CA SER A 170 3.43 -4.29 3.48
C SER A 170 3.13 -5.69 4.02
N LYS A 171 4.09 -6.62 3.97
CA LYS A 171 3.94 -7.94 4.60
C LYS A 171 3.88 -7.83 6.12
N LEU A 172 4.70 -6.96 6.72
CA LEU A 172 4.66 -6.68 8.15
C LEU A 172 3.30 -6.13 8.57
N GLU A 173 2.76 -5.16 7.83
CA GLU A 173 1.42 -4.61 8.09
C GLU A 173 0.35 -5.70 8.01
N GLN A 174 0.32 -6.49 6.94
CA GLN A 174 -0.65 -7.58 6.77
C GLN A 174 -0.54 -8.61 7.91
N ALA A 175 0.68 -8.96 8.32
CA ALA A 175 0.92 -9.85 9.44
C ALA A 175 0.38 -9.26 10.76
N LEU A 176 0.67 -7.99 11.05
CA LEU A 176 0.14 -7.28 12.22
C LEU A 176 -1.39 -7.23 12.19
N HIS A 177 -1.97 -6.91 11.04
CA HIS A 177 -3.41 -6.83 10.82
C HIS A 177 -4.11 -8.16 11.06
N CYS A 178 -3.47 -9.27 10.67
CA CYS A 178 -3.95 -10.64 10.90
C CYS A 178 -3.81 -11.04 12.37
N LEU A 179 -2.61 -10.89 12.95
CA LEU A 179 -2.32 -11.27 14.34
C LEU A 179 -3.13 -10.44 15.35
N PHE A 180 -3.45 -9.18 15.01
CA PHE A 180 -4.25 -8.29 15.85
C PHE A 180 -5.74 -8.30 15.51
N ASP A 181 -6.23 -9.24 14.71
CA ASP A 181 -7.64 -9.30 14.31
C ASP A 181 -8.61 -9.37 15.50
N LYS A 182 -8.20 -9.99 16.61
CA LYS A 182 -8.99 -10.01 17.87
C LYS A 182 -9.09 -8.66 18.58
N TYR A 183 -8.20 -7.72 18.28
CA TYR A 183 -8.19 -6.35 18.82
C TYR A 183 -8.86 -5.35 17.87
N ARG A 184 -9.30 -5.79 16.70
CA ARG A 184 -9.84 -4.92 15.65
C ARG A 184 -11.25 -4.42 16.02
N ILE A 185 -11.47 -3.12 15.91
CA ILE A 185 -12.76 -2.47 16.22
C ILE A 185 -13.80 -2.75 15.13
N ASN A 186 -13.37 -2.74 13.87
CA ASN A 186 -14.22 -3.00 12.71
C ASN A 186 -13.46 -3.90 11.74
N LYS A 187 -14.01 -5.06 11.39
CA LYS A 187 -13.34 -6.05 10.52
C LYS A 187 -12.93 -5.49 9.16
N SER A 188 -13.64 -4.50 8.64
CA SER A 188 -13.35 -3.85 7.36
C SER A 188 -12.43 -2.63 7.47
N ARG A 189 -11.92 -2.29 8.66
CA ARG A 189 -11.09 -1.10 8.89
C ARG A 189 -9.89 -1.42 9.78
N GLU A 190 -8.82 -0.67 9.59
CA GLU A 190 -7.51 -0.90 10.24
C GLU A 190 -7.41 -0.17 11.59
N PHE A 191 -8.50 -0.22 12.38
CA PHE A 191 -8.56 0.36 13.72
C PHE A 191 -8.58 -0.75 14.76
N PHE A 192 -7.75 -0.60 15.79
CA PHE A 192 -7.52 -1.61 16.81
C PHE A 192 -7.57 -0.98 18.20
N THR A 193 -7.88 -1.76 19.23
CA THR A 193 -7.67 -1.34 20.62
C THR A 193 -6.18 -1.29 20.93
N ALA A 194 -5.72 -0.29 21.69
CA ALA A 194 -4.33 -0.12 22.09
C ALA A 194 -3.75 -1.31 22.88
N HIS A 195 -4.59 -2.22 23.38
CA HIS A 195 -4.14 -3.48 23.97
C HIS A 195 -3.26 -4.35 23.07
N CYS A 196 -3.38 -4.23 21.73
CA CYS A 196 -2.50 -4.96 20.81
C CYS A 196 -1.04 -4.48 20.90
N LEU A 197 -0.81 -3.23 21.30
CA LEU A 197 0.51 -2.59 21.28
C LEU A 197 1.51 -3.24 22.22
N LYS A 198 1.06 -3.97 23.24
CA LYS A 198 1.96 -4.73 24.14
C LYS A 198 2.74 -5.84 23.42
N PHE A 199 2.26 -6.31 22.27
CA PHE A 199 2.95 -7.32 21.45
C PHE A 199 3.71 -6.72 20.27
N PHE A 200 3.50 -5.42 19.98
CA PHE A 200 4.06 -4.77 18.81
C PHE A 200 5.60 -4.81 18.79
N PRO A 201 6.33 -4.54 19.89
CA PRO A 201 7.79 -4.62 19.89
C PRO A 201 8.33 -6.01 19.53
N ASP A 202 7.69 -7.07 20.03
CA ASP A 202 8.13 -8.45 19.77
C ASP A 202 7.94 -8.82 18.29
N LEU A 203 6.81 -8.44 17.69
CA LEU A 203 6.53 -8.70 16.28
C LEU A 203 7.46 -7.90 15.36
N VAL A 204 7.78 -6.65 15.71
CA VAL A 204 8.78 -5.84 15.00
C VAL A 204 10.17 -6.49 15.10
N ALA A 205 10.56 -6.95 16.30
CA ALA A 205 11.85 -7.59 16.49
C ALA A 205 11.96 -8.92 15.70
N ILE A 206 10.88 -9.68 15.59
CA ILE A 206 10.82 -10.89 14.76
C ILE A 206 11.00 -10.52 13.27
N HIS A 207 10.28 -9.50 12.79
CA HIS A 207 10.41 -9.01 11.42
C HIS A 207 11.85 -8.61 11.10
N GLN A 208 12.47 -7.79 11.94
CA GLN A 208 13.86 -7.35 11.75
C GLN A 208 14.83 -8.54 11.67
N LYS A 209 14.68 -9.52 12.56
CA LYS A 209 15.49 -10.75 12.52
C LYS A 209 15.30 -11.57 11.24
N ILE A 210 14.09 -11.58 10.67
CA ILE A 210 13.81 -12.27 9.40
C ILE A 210 14.45 -11.51 8.23
N GLU A 211 14.38 -10.18 8.21
CA GLU A 211 14.97 -9.37 7.14
C GLU A 211 16.52 -9.38 7.17
N GLU A 212 17.13 -9.64 8.33
CA GLU A 212 18.58 -9.76 8.50
C GLU A 212 19.14 -11.16 8.21
N ALA A 213 18.29 -12.19 8.07
CA ALA A 213 18.68 -13.59 7.89
C ALA A 213 18.97 -13.96 6.43
#